data_AF-A0A4Q6F184-F1
#
_entry.id   AF-A0A4Q6F184-F1
#
_cell.length_a   1.000
_cell.length_b   1.000
_cell.length_c   1.000
_cell.angle_alpha   90.00
_cell.angle_beta   90.00
_cell.angle_gamma   90.00
#
_symmetry.space_group_name_H-M   'P 1'
#
loop_
_entity.id
_entity.type
_entity.pdbx_description
1 polymer ?
#
loop_
_entity_poly.entity_id
_entity_poly.type
_entity_poly.pdbx_seq_one_letter_code
_entity_poly.pdbx_strand_id
1 'polypeptide(L)'
;MKVFLEILESIGLLFCLLLAAPLRFFRRLDHFAQISEYAGFLIERGLFAALLRARLDYRLGNFQQSAVLLGPIVQQLEKLVHKDKNAPLKVRRLLCTLYCDMQQLYFLCGQMEEAVLIVIRAHHNLGIDRLPSNPDLDLKTAHVVKAGIAASKLLEEGGLATLMVRQGEEPVVSRTPPKPSAKGWKPQLKPRDRSPGAIIIPFPLKTT
;
A
#
# COMPACT_ATOMS: atom_id res chain seq x y z
N MET A 1 -10.52 26.93 -18.32
CA MET A 1 -11.68 26.79 -17.42
C MET A 1 -11.42 25.89 -16.21
N LYS A 2 -10.97 24.64 -16.39
CA LYS A 2 -10.75 23.71 -15.24
C LYS A 2 -9.80 24.26 -14.16
N VAL A 3 -8.65 24.81 -14.56
CA VAL A 3 -7.66 25.40 -13.64
C VAL A 3 -8.22 26.64 -12.92
N PHE A 4 -9.00 27.48 -13.61
CA PHE A 4 -9.60 28.67 -12.99
C PHE A 4 -10.63 28.29 -11.91
N LEU A 5 -11.45 27.27 -12.18
CA LEU A 5 -12.41 26.75 -11.20
C LEU A 5 -11.69 26.14 -9.98
N GLU A 6 -10.61 25.40 -10.21
CA GLU A 6 -9.80 24.83 -9.14
C GLU A 6 -9.13 25.91 -8.28
N ILE A 7 -8.63 26.99 -8.90
CA ILE A 7 -8.10 28.14 -8.16
C ILE A 7 -9.20 28.74 -7.28
N LEU A 8 -10.38 28.99 -7.83
CA LEU A 8 -11.50 29.56 -7.07
C LEU A 8 -11.94 28.65 -5.92
N GLU A 9 -12.09 27.35 -6.17
CA GLU A 9 -12.46 26.36 -5.15
C GLU A 9 -11.38 26.25 -4.07
N SER A 10 -10.10 26.24 -4.45
CA SER A 10 -8.99 26.18 -3.50
C SER A 10 -8.91 27.41 -2.59
N ILE A 11 -9.17 28.62 -3.12
CA ILE A 11 -9.24 29.85 -2.32
C ILE A 11 -10.39 29.78 -1.32
N GLY A 12 -11.57 29.34 -1.76
CA GLY A 12 -12.74 29.16 -0.89
C GLY A 12 -12.47 28.15 0.24
N LEU A 13 -11.91 26.99 -0.09
CA LEU A 13 -11.57 25.95 0.89
C LEU A 13 -10.47 26.41 1.85
N LEU A 14 -9.50 27.19 1.38
CA LEU A 14 -8.46 27.75 2.23
C LEU A 14 -9.04 28.72 3.27
N PHE A 15 -10.01 29.54 2.86
CA PHE A 15 -10.73 30.42 3.78
C PHE A 15 -11.56 29.62 4.80
N CYS A 16 -12.28 28.59 4.37
CA CYS A 16 -12.99 27.68 5.27
C CYS A 16 -12.04 27.00 6.26
N LEU A 17 -10.83 26.61 5.82
CA LEU A 17 -9.84 25.93 6.66
C LEU A 17 -9.23 26.87 7.69
N LEU A 18 -9.06 28.15 7.34
CA LEU A 18 -8.68 29.20 8.28
C LEU A 18 -9.77 29.41 9.35
N LEU A 19 -11.05 29.43 8.96
CA LEU A 19 -12.17 29.64 9.87
C LEU A 19 -12.46 28.42 10.76
N ALA A 20 -12.33 27.21 10.23
CA ALA A 20 -12.57 25.96 10.96
C ALA A 20 -11.46 25.62 11.97
N ALA A 21 -10.37 26.38 11.98
CA ALA A 21 -9.28 26.16 12.90
C ALA A 21 -9.56 26.73 14.29
N PRO A 22 -9.43 25.95 15.38
CA PRO A 22 -9.35 26.55 16.71
C PRO A 22 -8.12 27.47 16.78
N LEU A 23 -8.20 28.56 17.55
CA LEU A 23 -7.20 29.62 17.76
C LEU A 23 -5.74 29.18 18.06
N ARG A 24 -5.48 27.86 18.18
CA ARG A 24 -4.14 27.24 18.25
C ARG A 24 -3.39 27.18 16.90
N PHE A 25 -3.99 27.69 15.81
CA PHE A 25 -3.46 27.64 14.44
C PHE A 25 -2.12 28.37 14.26
N PHE A 26 -1.88 29.47 14.99
CA PHE A 26 -0.63 30.23 14.89
C PHE A 26 0.62 29.43 15.29
N ARG A 27 0.48 28.24 15.88
CA ARG A 27 1.60 27.36 16.24
C ARG A 27 1.95 26.31 15.18
N ARG A 28 1.22 26.20 14.06
CA ARG A 28 1.48 25.25 12.96
C ARG A 28 1.43 25.89 11.57
N LEU A 29 1.93 27.12 11.44
CA LEU A 29 2.12 27.79 10.14
C LEU A 29 3.08 27.00 9.21
N ASP A 30 3.95 26.16 9.77
CA ASP A 30 4.87 25.31 9.01
C ASP A 30 4.15 24.35 8.05
N HIS A 31 2.94 23.90 8.38
CA HIS A 31 2.15 23.05 7.47
C HIS A 31 1.60 23.84 6.28
N PHE A 32 1.33 25.14 6.42
CA PHE A 32 0.91 25.98 5.29
C PHE A 32 2.06 26.28 4.34
N ALA A 33 3.26 26.48 4.88
CA ALA A 33 4.46 26.64 4.07
C ALA A 33 4.74 25.36 3.24
N GLN A 34 4.57 24.18 3.84
CA GLN A 34 4.69 22.92 3.11
C GLN A 34 3.59 22.77 2.04
N ILE A 35 2.34 23.17 2.32
CA ILE A 35 1.24 23.10 1.34
C ILE A 35 1.48 24.07 0.17
N SER A 36 1.99 25.28 0.43
CA SER A 36 2.28 26.27 -0.61
C SER A 36 3.45 25.85 -1.52
N GLU A 37 4.44 25.13 -0.99
CA GLU A 37 5.55 24.57 -1.77
C GLU A 37 5.10 23.59 -2.86
N TYR A 38 3.97 22.90 -2.65
CA TYR A 38 3.42 21.92 -3.60
C TYR A 38 2.19 22.45 -4.38
N ALA A 39 1.69 23.63 -4.03
CA ALA A 39 0.46 24.18 -4.58
C ALA A 39 0.52 24.34 -6.11
N GLY A 40 1.59 24.92 -6.66
CA GLY A 40 1.71 25.11 -8.10
C GLY A 40 1.58 23.81 -8.90
N PHE A 41 2.26 22.76 -8.46
CA PHE A 41 2.20 21.44 -9.11
C PHE A 41 0.84 20.75 -8.97
N LEU A 42 0.20 20.89 -7.81
CA LEU A 42 -1.11 20.29 -7.55
C LEU A 42 -2.24 21.02 -8.29
N ILE A 43 -2.15 22.36 -8.40
CA ILE A 43 -3.11 23.23 -9.11
C ILE A 43 -3.03 23.00 -10.62
N GLU A 44 -1.86 22.76 -11.20
CA GLU A 44 -1.77 22.41 -12.62
C GLU A 44 -2.48 21.07 -12.94
N ARG A 45 -2.73 20.25 -11.92
CA ARG A 45 -3.23 18.88 -12.06
C ARG A 45 -4.67 18.65 -11.61
N GLY A 46 -5.40 19.64 -11.07
CA GLY A 46 -6.75 19.35 -10.57
C GLY A 46 -6.80 18.79 -9.14
N LEU A 47 -5.67 18.74 -8.42
CA LEU A 47 -5.54 17.98 -7.18
C LEU A 47 -5.50 18.84 -5.92
N PHE A 48 -5.28 20.14 -6.05
CA PHE A 48 -5.04 20.99 -4.89
C PHE A 48 -6.31 21.22 -4.06
N ALA A 49 -7.44 21.45 -4.73
CA ALA A 49 -8.74 21.57 -4.07
C ALA A 49 -9.12 20.30 -3.29
N ALA A 50 -8.90 19.12 -3.90
CA ALA A 50 -9.15 17.84 -3.25
C ALA A 50 -8.26 17.64 -1.99
N LEU A 51 -6.99 18.07 -2.06
CA LEU A 51 -6.08 18.02 -0.91
C LEU A 51 -6.56 18.93 0.23
N LEU A 52 -6.98 20.16 -0.08
CA LEU A 52 -7.51 21.08 0.92
C LEU A 52 -8.80 20.56 1.56
N ARG A 53 -9.69 19.97 0.75
CA ARG A 53 -10.91 19.33 1.23
C ARG A 53 -10.61 18.16 2.16
N ALA A 54 -9.67 17.29 1.80
CA ALA A 54 -9.24 16.20 2.67
C ALA A 54 -8.69 16.69 4.01
N ARG A 55 -7.95 17.81 4.01
CA ARG A 55 -7.45 18.44 5.24
C ARG A 55 -8.56 19.06 6.08
N LEU A 56 -9.57 19.66 5.46
CA LEU A 56 -10.77 20.14 6.15
C LEU A 56 -11.51 18.99 6.82
N ASP A 57 -11.79 17.91 6.08
CA ASP A 57 -12.48 16.75 6.62
C ASP A 57 -11.71 16.12 7.79
N TYR A 58 -10.37 16.06 7.70
CA TYR A 58 -9.53 15.65 8.83
C TYR A 58 -9.72 16.52 10.07
N ARG A 59 -9.80 17.85 9.90
CA ARG A 59 -10.01 18.79 11.01
C ARG A 59 -11.41 18.68 11.63
N LEU A 60 -12.39 18.35 10.81
CA LEU A 60 -13.77 18.14 11.25
C LEU A 60 -13.98 16.75 11.89
N GLY A 61 -12.96 15.88 11.90
CA GLY A 61 -13.05 14.52 12.44
C GLY A 61 -13.62 13.49 11.46
N ASN A 62 -13.89 13.88 10.22
CA ASN A 62 -14.37 13.00 9.16
C ASN A 62 -13.21 12.23 8.52
N PHE A 63 -12.57 11.35 9.30
CA PHE A 63 -11.34 10.66 8.90
C PHE A 63 -11.51 9.75 7.67
N GLN A 64 -12.64 9.03 7.58
CA GLN A 64 -12.90 8.15 6.44
C GLN A 64 -12.99 8.93 5.12
N GLN A 65 -13.69 10.06 5.14
CA GLN A 65 -13.86 10.90 3.95
C GLN A 65 -12.54 11.56 3.55
N SER A 66 -11.73 11.97 4.52
CA SER A 66 -10.36 12.46 4.31
C SER A 66 -9.49 11.42 3.59
N ALA A 67 -9.52 10.15 4.03
CA ALA A 67 -8.77 9.06 3.41
C ALA A 67 -9.22 8.79 1.96
N VAL A 68 -10.53 8.79 1.71
CA VAL A 68 -11.11 8.61 0.37
C VAL A 68 -10.66 9.71 -0.60
N LEU A 69 -10.61 10.96 -0.14
CA LEU A 69 -10.17 12.09 -0.97
C LEU A 69 -8.64 12.07 -1.24
N LEU A 70 -7.84 11.56 -0.30
CA LEU A 70 -6.39 11.42 -0.47
C LEU A 70 -6.00 10.30 -1.44
N GLY A 71 -6.77 9.22 -1.50
CA GLY A 71 -6.47 8.05 -2.34
C GLY A 71 -6.17 8.39 -3.82
N PRO A 72 -7.05 9.09 -4.54
CA PRO A 72 -6.81 9.50 -5.93
C PRO A 72 -5.57 10.39 -6.10
N ILE A 73 -5.30 11.29 -5.15
CA ILE A 73 -4.14 12.19 -5.17
C ILE A 73 -2.85 11.36 -5.10
N VAL A 74 -2.79 10.44 -4.14
CA VAL A 74 -1.66 9.52 -3.95
C VAL A 74 -1.45 8.68 -5.22
N GLN A 75 -2.50 8.08 -5.78
CA GLN A 75 -2.39 7.28 -7.01
C GLN A 75 -1.85 8.06 -8.20
N GLN A 76 -2.22 9.34 -8.35
CA GLN A 76 -1.68 10.18 -9.42
C GLN A 76 -0.20 10.49 -9.20
N LEU A 77 0.21 10.76 -7.96
CA LEU A 77 1.62 10.98 -7.61
C LEU A 77 2.46 9.71 -7.79
N GLU A 78 1.94 8.54 -7.38
CA GLU A 78 2.57 7.24 -7.60
C GLU A 78 2.86 6.99 -9.09
N LYS A 79 1.86 7.23 -9.96
CA LYS A 79 2.01 7.09 -11.41
C LYS A 79 3.13 7.98 -11.96
N LEU A 80 3.35 9.16 -11.38
CA LEU A 80 4.41 10.07 -11.82
C LEU A 80 5.78 9.60 -11.35
N VAL A 81 5.88 9.17 -10.10
CA VAL A 81 7.13 8.63 -9.55
C VAL A 81 7.54 7.34 -10.27
N HIS A 82 6.58 6.53 -10.73
CA HIS A 82 6.86 5.34 -11.52
C HIS A 82 7.25 5.63 -12.97
N LYS A 83 6.60 6.60 -13.62
CA LYS A 83 6.92 6.98 -15.00
C LYS A 83 8.31 7.61 -15.10
N ASP A 84 8.64 8.49 -14.16
CA ASP A 84 9.91 9.18 -14.12
C ASP A 84 10.78 8.62 -12.98
N LYS A 85 11.73 7.74 -13.31
CA LYS A 85 12.72 7.23 -12.33
C LYS A 85 13.53 8.36 -11.66
N ASN A 86 13.59 9.53 -12.28
CA ASN A 86 14.20 10.76 -11.75
C ASN A 86 13.14 11.81 -11.36
N ALA A 87 11.95 11.38 -10.93
CA ALA A 87 10.92 12.29 -10.45
C ALA A 87 11.49 13.29 -9.43
N PRO A 88 11.07 14.57 -9.50
CA PRO A 88 11.64 15.61 -8.65
C PRO A 88 11.51 15.22 -7.18
N LEU A 89 12.59 15.46 -6.42
CA LEU A 89 12.69 15.08 -5.01
C LEU A 89 11.54 15.66 -4.17
N LYS A 90 11.01 16.82 -4.57
CA LYS A 90 9.80 17.45 -4.01
C LYS A 90 8.55 16.54 -4.11
N VAL A 91 8.30 15.92 -5.25
CA VAL A 91 7.16 15.02 -5.45
C VAL A 91 7.30 13.75 -4.61
N ARG A 92 8.52 13.22 -4.49
CA ARG A 92 8.79 12.07 -3.61
C ARG A 92 8.56 12.41 -2.13
N ARG A 93 8.99 13.59 -1.69
CA ARG A 93 8.73 14.09 -0.32
C ARG A 93 7.24 14.24 -0.07
N LEU A 94 6.51 14.89 -0.99
CA LEU A 94 5.06 15.03 -0.89
C LEU A 94 4.37 13.66 -0.78
N LEU A 95 4.73 12.71 -1.65
CA LEU A 95 4.16 11.36 -1.62
C LEU A 95 4.44 10.66 -0.29
N CYS A 96 5.64 10.80 0.27
CA CYS A 96 5.99 10.28 1.59
C CYS A 96 5.12 10.90 2.71
N THR A 97 4.93 12.23 2.70
CA THR A 97 4.07 12.92 3.64
C THR A 97 2.62 12.43 3.54
N LEU A 98 2.11 12.26 2.32
CA LEU A 98 0.75 11.75 2.11
C LEU A 98 0.59 10.30 2.57
N TYR A 99 1.62 9.45 2.41
CA TYR A 99 1.59 8.11 3.01
C TYR A 99 1.54 8.15 4.53
N CYS A 100 2.29 9.04 5.16
CA CYS A 100 2.22 9.24 6.61
C CYS A 100 0.80 9.67 7.04
N ASP A 101 0.22 10.65 6.33
CA ASP A 101 -1.15 11.13 6.60
C ASP A 101 -2.18 10.01 6.41
N MET A 102 -2.10 9.24 5.32
CA MET A 102 -3.02 8.14 5.07
C MET A 102 -2.88 7.02 6.09
N GLN A 103 -1.65 6.66 6.47
CA GLN A 103 -1.41 5.66 7.50
C GLN A 103 -2.05 6.08 8.84
N GLN A 104 -1.87 7.35 9.23
CA GLN A 104 -2.48 7.90 10.44
C GLN A 104 -4.02 7.88 10.35
N LEU A 105 -4.58 8.28 9.21
CA LEU A 105 -6.02 8.24 8.97
C LEU A 105 -6.59 6.83 9.11
N TYR A 106 -5.96 5.83 8.49
CA TYR A 106 -6.40 4.44 8.58
C TYR A 106 -6.32 3.90 10.01
N PHE A 107 -5.30 4.29 10.80
CA PHE A 107 -5.27 3.96 12.23
C PHE A 107 -6.43 4.60 13.00
N LEU A 108 -6.74 5.87 12.73
CA LEU A 108 -7.86 6.57 13.36
C LEU A 108 -9.22 5.95 13.00
N CYS A 109 -9.36 5.41 11.78
CA CYS A 109 -10.56 4.67 11.36
C CYS A 109 -10.60 3.21 11.83
N GLY A 110 -9.55 2.70 12.49
CA GLY A 110 -9.45 1.30 12.90
C GLY A 110 -9.17 0.32 11.74
N GLN A 111 -8.84 0.81 10.55
CA GLN A 111 -8.57 0.02 9.35
C GLN A 111 -7.10 -0.42 9.30
N MET A 112 -6.71 -1.34 10.19
CA MET A 112 -5.32 -1.79 10.36
C MET A 112 -4.70 -2.40 9.09
N GLU A 113 -5.49 -3.17 8.33
CA GLU A 113 -5.03 -3.79 7.09
C GLU A 113 -4.59 -2.73 6.06
N GLU A 114 -5.39 -1.68 5.91
CA GLU A 114 -5.13 -0.58 4.97
C GLU A 114 -3.92 0.22 5.42
N ALA A 115 -3.81 0.52 6.73
CA ALA A 115 -2.65 1.21 7.31
C ALA A 115 -1.33 0.47 7.02
N VAL A 116 -1.34 -0.86 7.15
CA VAL A 116 -0.18 -1.73 6.89
C VAL A 116 0.14 -1.79 5.39
N LEU A 117 -0.88 -1.84 4.53
CA LEU A 117 -0.70 -1.80 3.08
C LEU A 117 -0.03 -0.50 2.60
N ILE A 118 -0.23 0.61 3.29
CA ILE A 118 0.45 1.88 2.98
C ILE A 118 1.97 1.79 3.17
N VAL A 119 2.45 1.10 4.20
CA VAL A 119 3.89 0.87 4.40
C VAL A 119 4.48 0.06 3.25
N ILE A 120 3.78 -1.00 2.83
CA ILE A 120 4.20 -1.86 1.72
C ILE A 120 4.23 -1.06 0.41
N ARG A 121 3.23 -0.20 0.17
CA ARG A 121 3.20 0.70 -0.98
C ARG A 121 4.33 1.73 -0.95
N ALA A 122 4.62 2.30 0.21
CA ALA A 122 5.72 3.25 0.38
C ALA A 122 7.07 2.61 0.06
N HIS A 123 7.30 1.36 0.49
CA HIS A 123 8.50 0.62 0.10
C HIS A 123 8.57 0.39 -1.41
N HIS A 124 7.48 -0.06 -2.04
CA HIS A 124 7.46 -0.29 -3.48
C HIS A 124 7.74 0.99 -4.29
N ASN A 125 7.17 2.12 -3.88
CA ASN A 125 7.19 3.35 -4.70
C ASN A 125 8.37 4.27 -4.38
N LEU A 126 8.80 4.31 -3.11
CA LEU A 126 9.86 5.21 -2.64
C LEU A 126 11.13 4.47 -2.19
N GLY A 127 11.08 3.15 -2.04
CA GLY A 127 12.21 2.34 -1.56
C GLY A 127 12.50 2.52 -0.06
N ILE A 128 11.49 2.95 0.72
CA ILE A 128 11.65 3.23 2.15
C ILE A 128 11.02 2.09 2.96
N ASP A 129 11.78 1.54 3.92
CA ASP A 129 11.33 0.40 4.73
C ASP A 129 10.42 0.78 5.91
N ARG A 130 10.43 2.07 6.30
CA ARG A 130 9.72 2.60 7.47
C ARG A 130 9.17 4.00 7.17
N LEU A 131 7.93 4.27 7.58
CA LEU A 131 7.35 5.60 7.47
C LEU A 131 7.77 6.48 8.67
N PRO A 132 8.13 7.77 8.46
CA PRO A 132 8.50 8.67 9.55
C PRO A 132 7.43 8.83 10.64
N SER A 133 6.14 8.69 10.28
CA SER A 133 5.01 8.78 11.22
C SER A 133 4.96 7.65 12.24
N ASN A 134 5.49 6.48 11.91
CA ASN A 134 5.47 5.32 12.78
C ASN A 134 6.75 4.49 12.58
N PRO A 135 7.84 4.85 13.28
CA PRO A 135 9.15 4.23 13.08
C PRO A 135 9.23 2.78 13.58
N ASP A 136 8.26 2.34 14.38
CA ASP A 136 8.21 0.99 14.95
C ASP A 136 7.60 -0.03 13.96
N LEU A 137 6.88 0.45 12.93
CA LEU A 137 6.25 -0.39 11.92
C LEU A 137 7.12 -0.51 10.66
N ASP A 138 7.95 -1.55 10.65
CA ASP A 138 8.79 -1.95 9.53
C ASP A 138 8.03 -2.66 8.40
N LEU A 139 8.62 -2.68 7.21
CA LEU A 139 8.15 -3.51 6.09
C LEU A 139 7.96 -4.99 6.46
N LYS A 140 8.89 -5.57 7.24
CA LYS A 140 8.81 -6.98 7.65
C LYS A 140 7.60 -7.22 8.55
N THR A 141 7.40 -6.36 9.54
CA THR A 141 6.25 -6.46 10.45
C THR A 141 4.95 -6.20 9.69
N ALA A 142 4.95 -5.25 8.75
CA ALA A 142 3.82 -5.01 7.85
C ALA A 142 3.43 -6.27 7.04
N HIS A 143 4.39 -6.99 6.44
CA HIS A 143 4.10 -8.24 5.74
C HIS A 143 3.56 -9.33 6.67
N VAL A 144 4.10 -9.46 7.87
CA VAL A 144 3.62 -10.44 8.87
C VAL A 144 2.19 -10.11 9.31
N VAL A 145 1.90 -8.85 9.63
CA VAL A 145 0.55 -8.41 10.01
C VAL A 145 -0.43 -8.64 8.86
N LYS A 146 -0.05 -8.31 7.63
CA LYS A 146 -0.89 -8.59 6.45
C LYS A 146 -1.16 -10.08 6.28
N ALA A 147 -0.15 -10.94 6.44
CA ALA A 147 -0.31 -12.39 6.36
C ALA A 147 -1.21 -12.92 7.49
N GLY A 148 -1.06 -12.39 8.71
CA GLY A 148 -1.91 -12.74 9.85
C GLY A 148 -3.38 -12.36 9.63
N ILE A 149 -3.65 -11.15 9.11
CA ILE A 149 -5.00 -10.69 8.76
C ILE A 149 -5.60 -11.59 7.67
N ALA A 150 -4.83 -11.88 6.62
CA ALA A 150 -5.28 -12.77 5.54
C ALA A 150 -5.58 -14.20 6.06
N ALA A 151 -4.74 -14.73 6.95
CA ALA A 151 -4.97 -16.02 7.59
C ALA A 151 -6.23 -16.00 8.47
N SER A 152 -6.47 -14.93 9.24
CA SER A 152 -7.70 -14.76 10.04
C SER A 152 -8.95 -14.80 9.18
N LYS A 153 -8.96 -14.03 8.07
CA LYS A 153 -10.08 -14.02 7.13
C LYS A 153 -10.34 -15.40 6.52
N LEU A 154 -9.30 -16.14 6.16
CA LEU A 154 -9.44 -17.51 5.66
C LEU A 154 -10.02 -18.46 6.71
N LEU A 155 -9.71 -18.28 7.99
CA LEU A 155 -10.30 -19.06 9.07
C LEU A 155 -11.77 -18.70 9.31
N GLU A 156 -12.11 -17.42 9.27
CA GLU A 156 -13.47 -16.89 9.47
C GLU A 156 -14.42 -17.23 8.32
N GLU A 157 -13.94 -17.22 7.07
CA GLU A 157 -14.73 -17.57 5.87
C GLU A 157 -14.90 -19.08 5.64
N GLY A 158 -14.59 -19.92 6.65
CA GLY A 158 -14.84 -21.36 6.61
C GLY A 158 -13.69 -22.20 6.06
N GLY A 159 -12.48 -21.66 5.93
CA GLY A 159 -11.26 -22.41 5.55
C GLY A 159 -10.83 -23.47 6.56
N LEU A 160 -11.47 -23.54 7.73
CA LEU A 160 -11.36 -24.64 8.69
C LEU A 160 -12.06 -25.94 8.22
N ALA A 161 -13.00 -25.88 7.27
CA ALA A 161 -13.65 -27.08 6.74
C ALA A 161 -12.76 -27.89 5.78
N THR A 162 -11.66 -27.30 5.27
CA THR A 162 -10.70 -27.98 4.38
C THR A 162 -9.34 -28.24 5.02
N LEU A 163 -9.03 -27.65 6.18
CA LEU A 163 -8.02 -28.15 7.12
C LEU A 163 -8.61 -29.24 8.03
N MET A 164 -9.36 -30.17 7.44
CA MET A 164 -9.62 -31.44 8.11
C MET A 164 -8.27 -32.13 8.31
N VAL A 165 -7.80 -32.07 9.55
CA VAL A 165 -6.80 -32.98 10.10
C VAL A 165 -7.26 -34.40 9.75
N ARG A 166 -6.53 -35.09 8.86
CA ARG A 166 -6.60 -36.55 8.82
C ARG A 166 -6.04 -37.06 10.15
N GLN A 167 -6.87 -37.09 11.18
CA GLN A 167 -6.60 -37.88 12.36
C GLN A 167 -6.79 -39.34 11.96
N GLY A 168 -5.66 -40.04 11.81
CA GLY A 168 -5.61 -41.49 11.72
C GLY A 168 -6.23 -42.09 10.45
N GLU A 169 -5.43 -42.25 9.40
CA GLU A 169 -5.43 -43.48 8.61
C GLU A 169 -4.21 -43.46 7.65
N GLU A 170 -3.65 -44.65 7.47
CA GLU A 170 -2.34 -45.04 6.94
C GLU A 170 -1.85 -44.34 5.64
N PRO A 171 -0.53 -44.37 5.36
CA PRO A 171 0.04 -43.65 4.22
C PRO A 171 -0.48 -44.21 2.89
N VAL A 172 -1.29 -43.42 2.19
CA VAL A 172 -1.66 -43.70 0.80
C VAL A 172 -0.41 -43.48 -0.06
N VAL A 173 0.24 -44.58 -0.44
CA VAL A 173 1.22 -44.65 -1.51
C VAL A 173 0.60 -43.99 -2.75
N SER A 174 1.23 -42.91 -3.20
CA SER A 174 0.87 -42.14 -4.39
C SER A 174 0.66 -43.05 -5.60
N ARG A 175 -0.60 -43.26 -5.99
CA ARG A 175 -0.89 -43.79 -7.33
C ARG A 175 -0.63 -42.69 -8.35
N THR A 176 0.29 -42.97 -9.25
CA THR A 176 0.58 -42.16 -10.45
C THR A 176 -0.70 -41.83 -11.22
N PRO A 177 -0.88 -40.58 -11.67
CA PRO A 177 -2.03 -40.22 -12.50
C PRO A 177 -1.96 -40.95 -13.85
N PRO A 178 -3.11 -41.34 -14.44
CA PRO A 178 -3.14 -42.02 -15.73
C PRO A 178 -2.66 -41.09 -16.86
N LYS A 179 -1.85 -41.65 -17.76
CA LYS A 179 -1.36 -41.02 -19.00
C LYS A 179 -2.52 -40.40 -19.81
N PRO A 180 -2.47 -39.12 -20.20
CA PRO A 180 -3.34 -38.61 -21.25
C PRO A 180 -2.90 -39.18 -22.61
N SER A 181 -3.86 -39.78 -23.31
CA SER A 181 -3.71 -40.33 -24.66
C SER A 181 -3.32 -39.24 -25.67
N ALA A 182 -2.35 -39.56 -26.53
CA ALA A 182 -1.83 -38.71 -27.57
C ALA A 182 -2.90 -38.27 -28.59
N LYS A 183 -3.06 -36.94 -28.77
CA LYS A 183 -3.44 -36.32 -30.05
C LYS A 183 -2.95 -34.87 -30.11
N GLY A 184 -1.77 -34.71 -30.73
CA GLY A 184 -1.38 -33.58 -31.57
C GLY A 184 -1.39 -32.16 -31.00
N TRP A 185 -0.26 -31.73 -30.41
CA TRP A 185 0.38 -30.47 -30.79
C TRP A 185 1.85 -30.48 -30.36
N LYS A 186 2.79 -30.30 -31.30
CA LYS A 186 4.21 -30.08 -31.01
C LYS A 186 4.59 -28.64 -31.35
N PRO A 187 5.06 -27.84 -30.39
CA PRO A 187 6.06 -26.82 -30.66
C PRO A 187 7.44 -27.38 -30.30
N GLN A 188 8.36 -27.40 -31.27
CA GLN A 188 9.76 -27.76 -31.04
C GLN A 188 10.41 -26.76 -30.08
N LEU A 189 10.78 -27.22 -28.89
CA LEU A 189 11.72 -26.55 -28.00
C LEU A 189 13.11 -27.13 -28.23
N LYS A 190 14.04 -26.28 -28.69
CA LYS A 190 15.46 -26.57 -28.81
C LYS A 190 16.02 -27.02 -27.44
N PRO A 191 16.89 -28.04 -27.36
CA PRO A 191 17.54 -28.40 -26.12
C PRO A 191 18.57 -27.32 -25.77
N ARG A 192 18.37 -26.63 -24.64
CA ARG A 192 19.38 -25.75 -24.06
C ARG A 192 20.06 -26.50 -22.91
N ASP A 193 21.38 -26.36 -22.91
CA ASP A 193 22.40 -27.10 -22.19
C ASP A 193 22.16 -27.41 -20.71
N ARG A 194 22.74 -28.56 -20.35
CA ARG A 194 22.96 -29.15 -19.04
C ARG A 194 23.40 -28.11 -17.98
N SER A 195 22.68 -28.05 -16.86
CA SER A 195 23.23 -27.62 -15.57
C SER A 195 23.03 -28.76 -14.54
N PRO A 196 23.98 -28.97 -13.62
CA PRO A 196 24.03 -30.18 -12.78
C PRO A 196 22.95 -30.15 -11.70
N GLY A 197 22.39 -31.32 -11.42
CA GLY A 197 21.26 -31.54 -10.52
C GLY A 197 21.48 -31.06 -9.08
N ALA A 198 20.35 -30.81 -8.42
CA ALA A 198 20.26 -30.47 -7.01
C ALA A 198 20.95 -31.55 -6.15
N ILE A 199 21.85 -31.12 -5.28
CA ILE A 199 22.51 -31.96 -4.28
C ILE A 199 21.51 -32.18 -3.15
N ILE A 200 21.04 -33.42 -2.98
CA ILE A 200 20.21 -33.83 -1.84
C ILE A 200 21.16 -34.13 -0.67
N ILE A 201 21.08 -33.33 0.39
CA ILE A 201 21.82 -33.57 1.64
C ILE A 201 20.94 -34.45 2.54
N PRO A 202 21.34 -35.69 2.88
CA PRO A 202 20.58 -36.54 3.79
C PRO A 202 20.69 -36.05 5.23
N PHE A 203 19.57 -36.10 5.95
CA PHE A 203 19.46 -35.74 7.36
C PHE A 203 20.22 -36.78 8.22
N PRO A 204 21.00 -36.36 9.23
CA PRO A 204 21.72 -37.31 10.09
C PRO A 204 20.72 -38.06 10.97
N LEU A 205 20.59 -39.36 10.74
CA LEU A 205 19.95 -40.28 11.67
C LEU A 205 20.90 -40.46 12.86
N LYS A 206 20.46 -40.00 14.05
CA LYS A 206 21.13 -40.31 15.31
C LYS A 206 21.19 -41.83 15.46
N THR A 207 22.39 -42.36 15.58
CA THR A 207 22.64 -43.72 16.07
C THR A 207 23.12 -43.61 17.52
N THR A 208 22.56 -44.50 18.34
CA THR A 208 22.73 -44.72 19.79
C THR A 208 22.09 -43.70 20.72
#